data_AF-A0A9J5X7F8-F1
#
_entry.id   AF-A0A9J5X7F8-F1
#
_cell.length_a   1.000
_cell.length_b   1.000
_cell.length_c   1.000
_cell.angle_alpha   90.00
_cell.angle_beta   90.00
_cell.angle_gamma   90.00
#
_symmetry.space_group_name_H-M   'P 1'
#
loop_
_entity.id
_entity.type
_entity.pdbx_description
1 polymer ?
#
loop_
_entity_poly.entity_id
_entity_poly.type
_entity_poly.pdbx_seq_one_letter_code
_entity_poly.pdbx_strand_id
1 'polypeptide(L)'
;MYTIEFQKRGLPHAHFLIILMDGYNLLTPQAYDKIVCAQLPDPYIDHHLYKLVTKHMIHSPGHDKIAFSVHNNDTNVEIDEIKEYQFARWVSPQEAAWRLFAFSINEMTPTVCQLQLHLDGQQFVSFENNQTVDQIINNPMIRKTMLTEFFLMNKINNDAINLNILHKEFPQHFVWSSSYKIWSHRKQHLTVGRIVTCHPTEGERYYLRLLLMNVRGPKSYEDLRTMDGRCYSTFREATEKRGLLHSDNNLIECMSEVVSYQMPYS
;
A
#
# COMPACT_ATOMS: atom_id res chain seq x y z
N MET A 1 -15.42 -14.52 -35.62
CA MET A 1 -15.12 -15.49 -34.53
C MET A 1 -14.78 -14.68 -33.30
N TYR A 2 -15.29 -15.01 -32.11
CA TYR A 2 -14.88 -14.32 -30.90
C TYR A 2 -14.47 -15.34 -29.83
N THR A 3 -13.45 -14.99 -29.07
CA THR A 3 -12.94 -15.80 -27.95
C THR A 3 -12.96 -14.94 -26.72
N ILE A 4 -13.54 -15.45 -25.63
CA ILE A 4 -13.51 -14.77 -24.33
C ILE A 4 -12.46 -15.48 -23.48
N GLU A 5 -11.42 -14.76 -23.08
CA GLU A 5 -10.33 -15.29 -22.27
C GLU A 5 -10.23 -14.55 -20.94
N PHE A 6 -9.99 -15.29 -19.86
CA PHE A 6 -9.74 -14.72 -18.55
C PHE A 6 -8.23 -14.52 -18.38
N GLN A 7 -7.77 -13.26 -18.43
CA GLN A 7 -6.37 -12.95 -18.12
C GLN A 7 -6.12 -12.94 -16.61
N LYS A 8 -4.84 -12.94 -16.20
CA LYS A 8 -4.33 -13.03 -14.80
C LYS A 8 -4.95 -12.06 -13.77
N ARG A 9 -5.80 -11.10 -14.18
CA ARG A 9 -6.51 -10.15 -13.32
C ARG A 9 -8.01 -10.47 -13.14
N GLY A 10 -8.50 -11.60 -13.63
CA GLY A 10 -9.85 -12.11 -13.36
C GLY A 10 -10.99 -11.45 -14.15
N LEU A 11 -10.67 -10.52 -15.06
CA LEU A 11 -11.67 -9.85 -15.90
C LEU A 11 -11.78 -10.56 -17.27
N PRO A 12 -13.01 -10.77 -17.79
CA PRO A 12 -13.26 -11.58 -18.97
C PRO A 12 -12.96 -10.82 -20.27
N HIS A 13 -11.75 -10.89 -20.83
CA HIS A 13 -11.39 -10.14 -22.03
C HIS A 13 -11.97 -10.79 -23.30
N ALA A 14 -12.68 -10.01 -24.13
CA ALA A 14 -13.27 -10.51 -25.38
C ALA A 14 -12.39 -10.13 -26.58
N HIS A 15 -11.86 -11.14 -27.27
CA HIS A 15 -11.14 -11.01 -28.53
C HIS A 15 -12.12 -11.22 -29.68
N PHE A 16 -12.38 -10.16 -30.45
CA PHE A 16 -13.21 -10.21 -31.64
C PHE A 16 -12.32 -10.30 -32.88
N LEU A 17 -12.37 -11.42 -33.59
CA LEU A 17 -11.81 -11.52 -34.94
C LEU A 17 -12.88 -11.08 -35.93
N ILE A 18 -12.70 -9.86 -36.45
CA ILE A 18 -13.51 -9.27 -37.51
C ILE A 18 -12.73 -9.43 -38.82
N ILE A 19 -13.24 -10.26 -39.71
CA ILE A 19 -12.71 -10.43 -41.07
C ILE A 19 -13.53 -9.52 -41.97
N LEU A 20 -12.89 -8.52 -42.56
CA LEU A 20 -13.53 -7.58 -43.47
C LEU A 20 -13.54 -8.18 -44.88
N MET A 21 -14.58 -7.86 -45.66
CA MET A 21 -14.64 -8.26 -47.07
C MET A 21 -13.54 -7.58 -47.89
N ASP A 22 -13.10 -8.22 -48.97
CA ASP A 22 -12.12 -7.63 -49.89
C ASP A 22 -12.63 -6.27 -50.43
N GLY A 23 -11.79 -5.24 -50.28
CA GLY A 23 -12.14 -3.83 -50.57
C GLY A 23 -12.47 -2.98 -49.33
N TYR A 24 -12.77 -3.60 -48.18
CA TYR A 24 -13.00 -2.90 -46.90
C TYR A 24 -11.84 -3.02 -45.92
N ASN A 25 -10.74 -3.65 -46.34
CA ASN A 25 -9.55 -3.77 -45.53
C ASN A 25 -8.98 -2.38 -45.20
N LEU A 26 -8.69 -2.18 -43.92
CA LEU A 26 -8.05 -0.96 -43.43
C LEU A 26 -6.56 -1.10 -43.71
N LEU A 27 -6.08 -0.43 -44.75
CA LEU A 27 -4.70 -0.55 -45.21
C LEU A 27 -3.79 0.58 -44.72
N THR A 28 -4.37 1.59 -44.04
CA THR A 28 -3.65 2.76 -43.55
C THR A 28 -3.95 3.02 -42.08
N PRO A 29 -2.98 3.51 -41.29
CA PRO A 29 -3.22 3.91 -39.90
C PRO A 29 -4.39 4.89 -39.76
N GLN A 30 -4.50 5.86 -40.67
CA GLN A 30 -5.60 6.84 -40.64
C GLN A 30 -6.98 6.20 -40.87
N ALA A 31 -7.06 5.09 -41.61
CA ALA A 31 -8.31 4.35 -41.78
C ALA A 31 -8.68 3.58 -40.50
N TYR A 32 -7.69 3.08 -39.76
CA TYR A 32 -7.91 2.47 -38.45
C TYR A 32 -8.40 3.49 -37.43
N ASP A 33 -7.76 4.66 -37.33
CA ASP A 33 -8.13 5.70 -36.37
C ASP A 33 -9.55 6.23 -36.56
N LYS A 34 -10.05 6.23 -37.82
CA LYS A 34 -11.43 6.62 -38.14
C LYS A 34 -12.48 5.64 -37.63
N ILE A 35 -12.11 4.37 -37.46
CA ILE A 35 -13.05 3.30 -37.09
C ILE A 35 -12.88 2.92 -35.61
N VAL A 36 -11.65 2.98 -35.11
CA VAL A 36 -11.30 2.68 -33.72
C VAL A 36 -10.93 3.98 -33.02
N CYS A 37 -11.96 4.75 -32.65
CA CYS A 37 -11.80 5.94 -31.82
C CYS A 37 -12.68 5.84 -30.57
N ALA A 38 -12.25 6.46 -29.48
CA ALA A 38 -13.03 6.65 -28.28
C ALA A 38 -13.26 8.15 -28.08
N GLN A 39 -14.53 8.57 -28.06
CA GLN A 39 -14.89 9.97 -27.82
C GLN A 39 -15.44 10.11 -26.41
N LEU A 40 -15.05 11.19 -25.73
CA LEU A 40 -15.67 11.57 -24.47
C LEU A 40 -17.00 12.28 -24.74
N PRO A 41 -18.01 12.11 -23.88
CA PRO A 41 -19.23 12.91 -23.93
C PRO A 41 -18.90 14.40 -23.88
N ASP A 42 -19.69 15.24 -24.53
CA ASP A 42 -19.51 16.69 -24.47
C ASP A 42 -19.88 17.20 -23.05
N PRO A 43 -18.97 17.92 -22.36
CA PRO A 43 -19.20 18.39 -20.99
C PRO A 43 -20.30 19.45 -20.86
N TYR A 44 -20.66 20.13 -21.95
CA TYR A 44 -21.70 21.17 -22.00
C TYR A 44 -23.06 20.61 -22.42
N ILE A 45 -23.09 19.54 -23.23
CA ILE A 45 -24.34 18.90 -23.68
C ILE A 45 -24.81 17.84 -22.68
N ASP A 46 -23.91 16.98 -22.20
CA ASP A 46 -24.23 15.92 -21.24
C ASP A 46 -23.22 15.92 -20.09
N HIS A 47 -23.35 16.92 -19.22
CA HIS A 47 -22.51 17.08 -18.05
C HIS A 47 -22.54 15.85 -17.12
N HIS A 48 -23.69 15.20 -17.00
CA HIS A 48 -23.86 14.05 -16.11
C HIS A 48 -23.10 12.83 -16.64
N LEU A 49 -23.24 12.51 -17.93
CA LEU A 49 -22.52 11.41 -18.55
C LEU A 49 -21.01 11.71 -18.62
N TYR A 50 -20.62 12.94 -18.95
CA TYR A 50 -19.21 13.36 -18.91
C TYR A 50 -18.60 13.13 -17.53
N LYS A 51 -19.29 13.55 -16.46
CA LYS A 51 -18.84 13.36 -15.07
C LYS A 51 -18.73 11.88 -14.68
N LEU A 52 -19.66 11.03 -15.13
CA LEU A 52 -19.59 9.59 -14.87
C LEU A 52 -18.44 8.92 -15.63
N VAL A 53 -18.30 9.20 -16.93
CA VAL A 53 -17.25 8.64 -17.78
C VAL A 53 -15.87 9.07 -17.27
N THR A 54 -15.67 10.37 -17.00
CA THR A 54 -14.38 10.87 -16.49
C THR A 54 -14.05 10.33 -15.10
N LYS A 55 -15.03 10.12 -14.23
CA LYS A 55 -14.80 9.57 -12.88
C LYS A 55 -14.52 8.07 -12.86
N HIS A 56 -15.20 7.31 -13.72
CA HIS A 56 -15.22 5.85 -13.64
C HIS A 56 -14.40 5.15 -14.73
N MET A 57 -14.18 5.80 -15.88
CA MET A 57 -13.44 5.25 -17.02
C MET A 57 -12.03 5.85 -17.19
N ILE A 58 -11.76 7.01 -16.57
CA ILE A 58 -10.47 7.70 -16.61
C ILE A 58 -9.96 7.88 -15.18
N HIS A 59 -8.66 7.63 -14.95
CA HIS A 59 -8.04 7.82 -13.64
C HIS A 59 -6.77 8.67 -13.74
N SER A 60 -6.59 9.62 -12.81
CA SER A 60 -5.33 10.36 -12.61
C SER A 60 -4.18 9.41 -12.21
N PRO A 61 -2.90 9.76 -12.45
CA PRO A 61 -1.84 8.77 -12.66
C PRO A 61 -1.50 7.92 -11.43
N GLY A 62 -1.34 6.62 -11.65
CA GLY A 62 -0.60 5.66 -10.82
C GLY A 62 0.50 4.96 -11.64
N HIS A 63 1.01 3.83 -11.16
CA HIS A 63 2.16 3.11 -11.75
C HIS A 63 1.97 2.59 -13.19
N ASP A 64 0.73 2.43 -13.65
CA ASP A 64 0.37 2.03 -15.02
C ASP A 64 -0.13 3.26 -15.79
N LYS A 65 0.80 4.03 -16.38
CA LYS A 65 0.50 5.27 -17.13
C LYS A 65 0.34 4.98 -18.62
N ILE A 66 -0.70 5.55 -19.23
CA ILE A 66 -0.81 5.73 -20.68
C ILE A 66 -0.73 7.22 -21.00
N ALA A 67 -0.03 7.56 -22.10
CA ALA A 67 -0.05 8.89 -22.68
C ALA A 67 -1.02 8.86 -23.87
N PHE A 68 -1.96 9.80 -23.92
CA PHE A 68 -2.88 9.94 -25.05
C PHE A 68 -3.06 11.42 -25.38
N SER A 69 -3.29 11.70 -26.67
CA SER A 69 -3.51 13.04 -27.21
C SER A 69 -5.01 13.30 -27.37
N VAL A 70 -5.51 14.42 -26.83
CA VAL A 70 -6.91 14.84 -27.01
C VAL A 70 -6.96 15.87 -28.13
N HIS A 71 -7.46 15.47 -29.29
CA HIS A 71 -7.65 16.37 -30.43
C HIS A 71 -9.06 16.97 -30.38
N ASN A 72 -9.17 18.29 -30.35
CA ASN A 72 -10.40 18.97 -30.76
C ASN A 72 -10.38 19.05 -32.30
N ASN A 73 -11.51 18.84 -32.96
CA ASN A 73 -11.62 18.82 -34.44
C ASN A 73 -11.35 20.19 -35.11
N ASP A 74 -10.88 21.20 -34.37
CA ASP A 74 -10.61 22.54 -34.88
C ASP A 74 -9.22 22.60 -35.51
N THR A 75 -9.21 22.71 -36.84
CA THR A 75 -8.01 22.60 -37.69
C THR A 75 -7.07 23.81 -37.66
N ASN A 76 -7.28 24.80 -36.79
CA ASN A 76 -6.61 26.11 -36.84
C ASN A 76 -6.04 26.63 -35.50
N VAL A 77 -5.72 25.76 -34.54
CA VAL A 77 -5.15 26.20 -33.25
C VAL A 77 -3.69 25.76 -33.15
N GLU A 78 -2.81 26.70 -32.76
CA GLU A 78 -1.41 26.44 -32.39
C GLU A 78 -1.36 25.33 -31.32
N ILE A 79 -0.72 24.20 -31.65
CA ILE A 79 -0.70 23.02 -30.81
C ILE A 79 0.46 23.14 -29.82
N ASP A 80 0.13 23.25 -28.53
CA ASP A 80 1.10 23.17 -27.43
C ASP A 80 1.39 21.69 -27.13
N GLU A 81 2.45 21.14 -27.73
CA GLU A 81 2.85 19.72 -27.62
C GLU A 81 2.93 19.22 -26.15
N ILE A 82 3.24 20.11 -25.19
CA ILE A 82 3.37 19.74 -23.77
C ILE A 82 1.99 19.58 -23.10
N LYS A 83 0.98 20.32 -23.55
CA LYS A 83 -0.42 20.17 -23.09
C LYS A 83 -1.20 19.11 -23.85
N GLU A 84 -0.73 18.74 -25.03
CA GLU A 84 -1.37 17.76 -25.90
C GLU A 84 -1.35 16.35 -25.29
N TYR A 85 -0.25 15.98 -24.64
CA TYR A 85 -0.11 14.67 -24.00
C TYR A 85 -0.67 14.68 -22.58
N GLN A 86 -1.84 14.05 -22.42
CA GLN A 86 -2.42 13.80 -21.10
C GLN A 86 -2.00 12.42 -20.59
N PHE A 87 -1.63 12.35 -19.32
CA PHE A 87 -1.36 11.10 -18.63
C PHE A 87 -2.62 10.62 -17.92
N ALA A 88 -3.14 9.45 -18.31
CA ALA A 88 -4.18 8.76 -17.57
C ALA A 88 -3.87 7.27 -17.43
N ARG A 89 -4.72 6.57 -16.71
CA ARG A 89 -4.77 5.11 -16.75
C ARG A 89 -6.03 4.69 -17.52
N TRP A 90 -5.86 3.83 -18.51
CA TRP A 90 -6.97 3.18 -19.20
C TRP A 90 -7.64 2.14 -18.31
N VAL A 91 -8.96 2.20 -18.23
CA VAL A 91 -9.82 1.17 -17.60
C VAL A 91 -10.45 0.38 -18.74
N SER A 92 -10.41 -0.96 -18.67
CA SER A 92 -11.04 -1.78 -19.72
C SER A 92 -12.56 -1.51 -19.76
N PRO A 93 -13.23 -1.62 -20.92
CA PRO A 93 -14.67 -1.38 -21.03
C PRO A 93 -15.52 -2.17 -20.03
N GLN A 94 -15.06 -3.37 -19.66
CA GLN A 94 -15.72 -4.23 -18.68
C GLN A 94 -15.57 -3.73 -17.26
N GLU A 95 -14.36 -3.31 -16.86
CA GLU A 95 -14.11 -2.72 -15.55
C GLU A 95 -14.84 -1.36 -15.43
N ALA A 96 -14.90 -0.59 -16.50
CA ALA A 96 -15.67 0.66 -16.60
C ALA A 96 -17.17 0.43 -16.37
N ALA A 97 -17.76 -0.56 -17.04
CA ALA A 97 -19.16 -0.93 -16.83
C ALA A 97 -19.40 -1.38 -15.38
N TRP A 98 -18.52 -2.23 -14.82
CA TRP A 98 -18.61 -2.69 -13.44
C TRP A 98 -18.57 -1.53 -12.44
N ARG A 99 -17.70 -0.55 -12.68
CA ARG A 99 -17.59 0.69 -11.90
C ARG A 99 -18.83 1.57 -12.03
N LEU A 100 -19.38 1.71 -13.24
CA LEU A 100 -20.54 2.55 -13.53
C LEU A 100 -21.80 2.02 -12.88
N PHE A 101 -21.98 0.70 -12.85
CA PHE A 101 -23.06 0.03 -12.12
C PHE A 101 -22.79 -0.13 -10.62
N ALA A 102 -21.67 0.40 -10.11
CA ALA A 102 -21.25 0.31 -8.72
C ALA A 102 -21.21 -1.13 -8.17
N PHE A 103 -20.93 -2.11 -9.02
CA PHE A 103 -20.72 -3.49 -8.59
C PHE A 103 -19.39 -3.62 -7.83
N SER A 104 -19.35 -4.51 -6.85
CA SER A 104 -18.11 -4.87 -6.15
C SER A 104 -17.09 -5.40 -7.17
N ILE A 105 -16.03 -4.62 -7.41
CA ILE A 105 -14.95 -4.98 -8.34
C ILE A 105 -14.09 -6.08 -7.73
N ASN A 106 -13.84 -5.99 -6.43
CA ASN A 106 -13.08 -6.97 -5.66
C ASN A 106 -13.76 -7.16 -4.30
N GLU A 107 -14.05 -8.40 -3.93
CA GLU A 107 -14.31 -8.78 -2.55
C GLU A 107 -13.05 -9.45 -1.99
N MET A 108 -12.45 -8.85 -0.97
CA MET A 108 -11.25 -9.41 -0.32
C MET A 108 -11.66 -10.04 1.01
N THR A 109 -11.66 -11.37 1.05
CA THR A 109 -11.84 -12.15 2.27
C THR A 109 -10.58 -13.00 2.53
N PRO A 110 -9.96 -12.91 3.72
CA PRO A 110 -10.22 -11.99 4.81
C PRO A 110 -9.82 -10.53 4.49
N THR A 111 -10.37 -9.58 5.22
CA THR A 111 -10.01 -8.16 5.06
C THR A 111 -8.56 -7.93 5.48
N VAL A 112 -7.89 -6.96 4.85
CA VAL A 112 -6.49 -6.64 5.15
C VAL A 112 -6.43 -5.31 5.91
N CYS A 113 -5.86 -5.32 7.12
CA CYS A 113 -5.64 -4.13 7.93
C CYS A 113 -4.19 -3.66 7.77
N GLN A 114 -3.99 -2.47 7.22
CA GLN A 114 -2.66 -1.89 7.08
C GLN A 114 -2.23 -1.25 8.41
N LEU A 115 -1.19 -1.82 9.02
CA LEU A 115 -0.68 -1.42 10.33
C LEU A 115 0.44 -0.38 10.18
N GLN A 116 0.29 0.72 10.91
CA GLN A 116 1.23 1.84 10.90
C GLN A 116 2.61 1.41 11.42
N LEU A 117 3.64 2.00 10.82
CA LEU A 117 5.03 1.87 11.21
C LEU A 117 5.61 3.28 11.29
N HIS A 118 6.20 3.63 12.42
CA HIS A 118 6.92 4.88 12.64
C HIS A 118 7.82 4.74 13.87
N LEU A 119 8.87 5.55 13.92
CA LEU A 119 9.69 5.69 15.13
C LEU A 119 8.94 6.53 16.17
N ASP A 120 9.49 6.59 17.37
CA ASP A 120 8.95 7.47 18.40
C ASP A 120 9.07 8.95 17.96
N GLY A 121 8.01 9.71 18.17
CA GLY A 121 7.89 11.11 17.70
C GLY A 121 7.76 11.31 16.18
N GLN A 122 7.97 10.30 15.33
CA GLN A 122 7.91 10.41 13.86
C GLN A 122 6.58 9.94 13.28
N GLN A 123 5.48 10.24 13.96
CA GLN A 123 4.14 9.85 13.58
C GLN A 123 3.62 10.71 12.42
N PHE A 124 2.90 10.11 11.48
CA PHE A 124 2.20 10.89 10.46
C PHE A 124 0.98 11.58 11.07
N VAL A 125 0.93 12.91 10.92
CA VAL A 125 -0.16 13.74 11.40
C VAL A 125 -0.83 14.40 10.20
N SER A 126 -2.14 14.25 10.08
CA SER A 126 -2.96 14.97 9.11
C SER A 126 -3.61 16.15 9.82
N PHE A 127 -3.54 17.34 9.22
CA PHE A 127 -4.13 18.56 9.74
C PHE A 127 -4.86 19.31 8.63
N GLU A 128 -5.82 20.12 9.01
CA GLU A 128 -6.54 20.99 8.09
C GLU A 128 -5.82 22.34 7.95
N ASN A 129 -5.98 23.00 6.79
CA ASN A 129 -5.32 24.28 6.50
C ASN A 129 -5.69 25.42 7.49
N ASN A 130 -6.76 25.26 8.27
CA ASN A 130 -7.26 26.22 9.24
C ASN A 130 -6.68 26.01 10.66
N GLN A 131 -5.90 24.97 10.91
CA GLN A 131 -5.40 24.61 12.24
C GLN A 131 -4.01 25.21 12.51
N THR A 132 -3.80 25.68 13.74
CA THR A 132 -2.49 26.19 14.18
C THR A 132 -1.63 25.04 14.72
N VAL A 133 -0.30 25.13 14.57
CA VAL A 133 0.65 24.10 15.04
C VAL A 133 0.47 23.77 16.53
N ASP A 134 0.21 24.76 17.38
CA ASP A 134 0.00 24.55 18.82
C ASP A 134 -1.26 23.74 19.13
N GLN A 135 -2.34 23.92 18.35
CA GLN A 135 -3.57 23.15 18.51
C GLN A 135 -3.35 21.68 18.14
N ILE A 136 -2.51 21.44 17.14
CA ILE A 136 -2.14 20.10 16.66
C ILE A 136 -1.29 19.40 17.73
N ILE A 137 -0.27 20.06 18.27
CA ILE A 137 0.63 19.46 19.27
C ILE A 137 -0.11 19.17 20.59
N ASN A 138 -1.01 20.06 21.00
CA ASN A 138 -1.76 19.90 22.24
C ASN A 138 -2.89 18.88 22.16
N ASN A 139 -3.24 18.40 20.97
CA ASN A 139 -4.29 17.39 20.83
C ASN A 139 -3.78 16.00 21.25
N PRO A 140 -4.33 15.40 22.32
CA PRO A 140 -3.88 14.10 22.80
C PRO A 140 -4.14 12.97 21.79
N MET A 141 -5.12 13.13 20.90
CA MET A 141 -5.49 12.10 19.91
C MET A 141 -4.46 11.93 18.80
N ILE A 142 -3.61 12.93 18.57
CA ILE A 142 -2.58 12.88 17.52
C ILE A 142 -1.49 11.88 17.86
N ARG A 143 -1.14 11.75 19.15
CA ARG A 143 -0.14 10.79 19.63
C ARG A 143 -0.63 9.34 19.61
N LYS A 144 -1.95 9.14 19.46
CA LYS A 144 -2.58 7.83 19.45
C LYS A 144 -2.60 7.24 18.05
N THR A 145 -1.73 6.26 17.87
CA THR A 145 -1.59 5.48 16.64
C THR A 145 -1.94 4.03 16.93
N MET A 146 -2.14 3.23 15.87
CA MET A 146 -2.36 1.80 16.02
C MET A 146 -1.22 1.13 16.79
N LEU A 147 0.02 1.59 16.56
CA LEU A 147 1.23 1.05 17.18
C LEU A 147 1.38 1.45 18.65
N THR A 148 1.15 2.71 19.00
CA THR A 148 1.26 3.16 20.41
C THR A 148 0.16 2.58 21.27
N GLU A 149 -1.07 2.48 20.74
CA GLU A 149 -2.18 1.87 21.46
C GLU A 149 -2.02 0.34 21.54
N PHE A 150 -1.34 -0.30 20.58
CA PHE A 150 -0.96 -1.70 20.68
C PHE A 150 -0.04 -1.95 21.89
N PHE A 151 0.98 -1.11 22.09
CA PHE A 151 1.85 -1.18 23.26
C PHE A 151 1.08 -0.97 24.57
N LEU A 152 0.16 0.00 24.58
CA LEU A 152 -0.70 0.28 25.74
C LEU A 152 -1.62 -0.91 26.05
N MET A 153 -2.18 -1.56 25.03
CA MET A 153 -3.01 -2.76 25.19
C MET A 153 -2.22 -3.91 25.80
N ASN A 154 -0.98 -4.15 25.35
CA ASN A 154 -0.10 -5.16 25.92
C ASN A 154 0.36 -4.86 27.36
N LYS A 155 0.14 -3.63 27.85
CA LYS A 155 0.44 -3.22 29.23
C LYS A 155 -0.76 -3.33 30.16
N ILE A 156 -1.96 -3.00 29.68
CA ILE A 156 -3.14 -2.80 30.52
C ILE A 156 -4.16 -3.92 30.38
N ASN A 157 -4.36 -4.46 29.16
CA ASN A 157 -5.44 -5.39 28.90
C ASN A 157 -4.99 -6.84 29.15
N ASN A 158 -5.63 -7.51 30.11
CA ASN A 158 -5.34 -8.90 30.47
C ASN A 158 -5.44 -9.85 29.27
N ASP A 159 -6.39 -9.65 28.35
CA ASP A 159 -6.55 -10.53 27.19
C ASP A 159 -5.40 -10.36 26.21
N ALA A 160 -4.96 -9.12 25.95
CA ALA A 160 -3.80 -8.86 25.11
C ALA A 160 -2.51 -9.43 25.73
N ILE A 161 -2.35 -9.30 27.05
CA ILE A 161 -1.23 -9.88 27.82
C ILE A 161 -1.23 -11.40 27.71
N ASN A 162 -2.39 -12.04 27.91
CA ASN A 162 -2.54 -13.49 27.85
C ASN A 162 -2.30 -14.06 26.44
N LEU A 163 -2.76 -13.34 25.41
CA LEU A 163 -2.58 -13.76 24.02
C LEU A 163 -1.12 -13.70 23.57
N ASN A 164 -0.34 -12.74 24.05
CA ASN A 164 1.07 -12.55 23.72
C ASN A 164 1.36 -12.69 22.20
N ILE A 165 0.65 -11.90 21.40
CA ILE A 165 0.64 -12.00 19.93
C ILE A 165 1.56 -10.98 19.26
N LEU A 166 1.88 -11.26 17.99
CA LEU A 166 2.64 -10.34 17.13
C LEU A 166 1.77 -9.18 16.68
N HIS A 167 2.38 -8.04 16.35
CA HIS A 167 1.65 -6.86 15.86
C HIS A 167 0.81 -7.18 14.60
N LYS A 168 1.34 -8.00 13.68
CA LYS A 168 0.61 -8.44 12.46
C LYS A 168 -0.61 -9.33 12.74
N GLU A 169 -0.62 -10.02 13.88
CA GLU A 169 -1.69 -10.91 14.33
C GLU A 169 -2.76 -10.14 15.12
N PHE A 170 -2.41 -8.96 15.65
CA PHE A 170 -3.30 -8.15 16.49
C PHE A 170 -4.68 -7.85 15.85
N PRO A 171 -4.77 -7.47 14.56
CA PRO A 171 -6.07 -7.25 13.91
C PRO A 171 -6.95 -8.49 13.80
N GLN A 172 -6.44 -9.70 13.99
CA GLN A 172 -7.24 -10.94 14.01
C GLN A 172 -8.11 -11.02 15.28
N HIS A 173 -7.67 -10.39 16.37
CA HIS A 173 -8.36 -10.44 17.67
C HIS A 173 -8.98 -9.09 18.07
N PHE A 174 -8.42 -7.99 17.58
CA PHE A 174 -8.85 -6.64 17.93
C PHE A 174 -9.24 -5.83 16.68
N VAL A 175 -10.13 -4.86 16.88
CA VAL A 175 -10.61 -3.92 15.86
C VAL A 175 -10.16 -2.52 16.26
N TRP A 176 -9.56 -1.80 15.32
CA TRP A 176 -9.16 -0.41 15.51
C TRP A 176 -10.33 0.52 15.24
N SER A 177 -10.62 1.41 16.18
CA SER A 177 -11.54 2.53 15.97
C SER A 177 -10.77 3.80 15.67
N SER A 178 -10.83 4.27 14.42
CA SER A 178 -10.17 5.52 14.02
C SER A 178 -10.74 6.76 14.73
N SER A 179 -12.03 6.76 15.06
CA SER A 179 -12.72 7.89 15.71
C SER A 179 -12.31 8.06 17.17
N TYR A 180 -12.23 6.95 17.91
CA TYR A 180 -11.87 6.97 19.33
C TYR A 180 -10.38 6.71 19.58
N LYS A 181 -9.64 6.28 18.56
CA LYS A 181 -8.23 5.89 18.62
C LYS A 181 -7.97 4.81 19.67
N ILE A 182 -8.81 3.76 19.66
CA ILE A 182 -8.72 2.63 20.60
C ILE A 182 -8.84 1.30 19.87
N TRP A 183 -8.27 0.26 20.48
CA TRP A 183 -8.48 -1.13 20.11
C TRP A 183 -9.59 -1.76 20.95
N SER A 184 -10.54 -2.44 20.31
CA SER A 184 -11.62 -3.18 20.98
C SER A 184 -11.64 -4.64 20.53
N HIS A 185 -12.24 -5.52 21.34
CA HIS A 185 -12.32 -6.94 20.97
C HIS A 185 -13.14 -7.14 19.70
N ARG A 186 -12.58 -7.94 18.81
CA ARG A 186 -13.25 -8.35 17.58
C ARG A 186 -14.34 -9.38 17.90
N LYS A 187 -15.51 -9.16 17.32
CA LYS A 187 -16.66 -10.06 17.44
C LYS A 187 -16.91 -10.91 16.20
N GLN A 188 -16.50 -10.42 15.01
CA GLN A 188 -16.83 -11.03 13.71
C GLN A 188 -15.70 -10.85 12.69
N HIS A 189 -15.67 -11.75 11.70
CA HIS A 189 -14.81 -11.80 10.51
C HIS A 189 -13.29 -11.78 10.75
N LEU A 190 -12.57 -12.68 10.09
CA LEU A 190 -11.10 -12.70 10.16
C LEU A 190 -10.51 -11.51 9.39
N THR A 191 -9.47 -10.88 9.95
CA THR A 191 -8.72 -9.80 9.33
C THR A 191 -7.22 -10.07 9.46
N VAL A 192 -6.48 -9.90 8.37
CA VAL A 192 -5.02 -10.07 8.37
C VAL A 192 -4.34 -8.72 8.49
N GLY A 193 -3.49 -8.54 9.50
CA GLY A 193 -2.66 -7.35 9.65
C GLY A 193 -1.45 -7.38 8.71
N ARG A 194 -1.19 -6.27 8.02
CA ARG A 194 0.02 -6.06 7.21
C ARG A 194 0.72 -4.79 7.64
N ILE A 195 1.92 -4.93 8.19
CA ILE A 195 2.77 -3.79 8.54
C ILE A 195 3.27 -3.15 7.24
N VAL A 196 3.20 -1.81 7.17
CA VAL A 196 3.68 -1.04 6.02
C VAL A 196 5.10 -1.47 5.62
N THR A 197 5.32 -1.63 4.33
CA THR A 197 6.63 -1.94 3.75
C THR A 197 7.58 -0.76 3.94
N CYS A 198 8.83 -1.05 4.29
CA CYS A 198 9.90 -0.07 4.37
C CYS A 198 11.15 -0.64 3.68
N HIS A 199 11.91 0.22 3.02
CA HIS A 199 13.15 -0.16 2.35
C HIS A 199 14.30 -0.30 3.37
N PRO A 200 15.29 -1.21 3.16
CA PRO A 200 16.45 -1.33 4.06
C PRO A 200 17.24 -0.02 4.27
N THR A 201 17.21 0.90 3.30
CA THR A 201 17.87 2.21 3.43
C THR A 201 17.15 3.16 4.39
N GLU A 202 15.92 2.86 4.83
CA GLU A 202 15.20 3.64 5.84
C GLU A 202 15.75 3.40 7.27
N GLY A 203 16.81 2.59 7.43
CA GLY A 203 17.59 2.46 8.66
C GLY A 203 16.76 1.93 9.83
N GLU A 204 16.73 2.68 10.94
CA GLU A 204 16.03 2.31 12.19
C GLU A 204 14.56 1.91 11.98
N ARG A 205 13.88 2.51 11.00
CA ARG A 205 12.49 2.16 10.66
C ARG A 205 12.37 0.74 10.09
N TYR A 206 13.36 0.30 9.31
CA TYR A 206 13.44 -1.06 8.79
C TYR A 206 13.68 -2.08 9.89
N TYR A 207 14.62 -1.80 10.80
CA TYR A 207 14.90 -2.67 11.95
C TYR A 207 13.70 -2.75 12.90
N LEU A 208 13.00 -1.64 13.14
CA LEU A 208 11.75 -1.62 13.90
C LEU A 208 10.70 -2.56 13.28
N ARG A 209 10.55 -2.54 11.94
CA ARG A 209 9.63 -3.45 11.26
C ARG A 209 10.01 -4.92 11.49
N LEU A 210 11.30 -5.26 11.40
CA LEU A 210 11.77 -6.62 11.67
C LEU A 210 11.46 -7.04 13.11
N LEU A 211 11.65 -6.16 14.09
CA LEU A 211 11.28 -6.45 15.48
C LEU A 211 9.77 -6.65 15.61
N LEU A 212 8.94 -5.77 15.08
CA LEU A 212 7.48 -5.91 15.16
C LEU A 212 6.93 -7.18 14.47
N MET A 213 7.69 -7.75 13.54
CA MET A 213 7.35 -9.01 12.89
C MET A 213 7.70 -10.25 13.72
N ASN A 214 8.61 -10.14 14.69
CA ASN A 214 9.19 -11.28 15.42
C ASN A 214 9.01 -11.21 16.95
N VAL A 215 8.88 -10.01 17.52
CA VAL A 215 8.70 -9.80 18.97
C VAL A 215 7.22 -9.87 19.32
N ARG A 216 6.88 -10.80 20.23
CA ARG A 216 5.52 -10.99 20.75
C ARG A 216 5.25 -10.09 21.95
N GLY A 217 4.06 -9.51 22.00
CA GLY A 217 3.55 -8.73 23.13
C GLY A 217 4.41 -7.55 23.64
N PRO A 218 5.10 -6.77 22.77
CA PRO A 218 5.93 -5.66 23.25
C PRO A 218 5.07 -4.58 23.94
N LYS A 219 5.58 -4.01 25.03
CA LYS A 219 4.91 -2.99 25.86
C LYS A 219 5.38 -1.57 25.60
N SER A 220 6.48 -1.38 24.89
CA SER A 220 7.03 -0.08 24.49
C SER A 220 8.08 -0.23 23.38
N TYR A 221 8.56 0.89 22.85
CA TYR A 221 9.74 0.91 21.96
C TYR A 221 11.02 0.43 22.67
N GLU A 222 11.14 0.67 23.98
CA GLU A 222 12.28 0.18 24.77
C GLU A 222 12.22 -1.34 24.95
N ASP A 223 11.02 -1.87 25.15
CA ASP A 223 10.79 -3.31 25.28
C ASP A 223 11.16 -4.06 23.98
N LEU A 224 10.87 -3.45 22.81
CA LEU A 224 11.33 -3.98 21.52
C LEU A 224 12.85 -4.05 21.39
N ARG A 225 13.58 -3.11 22.02
CA ARG A 225 15.05 -3.09 22.07
C ARG A 225 15.63 -3.95 23.17
N THR A 226 14.80 -4.50 24.04
CA THR A 226 15.24 -5.31 25.18
C THR A 226 15.31 -6.79 24.79
N MET A 227 16.41 -7.42 25.17
CA MET A 227 16.65 -8.87 25.06
C MET A 227 17.31 -9.35 26.34
N ASP A 228 16.81 -10.44 26.93
CA ASP A 228 17.40 -11.10 28.10
C ASP A 228 17.75 -10.13 29.26
N GLY A 229 16.93 -9.10 29.45
CA GLY A 229 17.11 -8.08 30.49
C GLY A 229 18.09 -6.95 30.14
N ARG A 230 18.72 -6.95 28.96
CA ARG A 230 19.59 -5.87 28.45
C ARG A 230 18.86 -5.04 27.41
N CYS A 231 18.79 -3.73 27.63
CA CYS A 231 18.27 -2.78 26.66
C CYS A 231 19.39 -2.31 25.72
N TYR A 232 19.19 -2.46 24.41
CA TYR A 232 20.13 -2.01 23.40
C TYR A 232 19.88 -0.56 22.97
N SER A 233 20.94 0.06 22.43
CA SER A 233 20.92 1.47 22.06
C SER A 233 20.02 1.73 20.84
N THR A 234 20.08 0.85 19.85
CA THR A 234 19.39 0.98 18.55
C THR A 234 18.51 -0.22 18.25
N PHE A 235 17.52 -0.05 17.37
CA PHE A 235 16.74 -1.19 16.88
C PHE A 235 17.60 -2.12 16.03
N ARG A 236 18.60 -1.58 15.32
CA ARG A 236 19.58 -2.37 14.58
C ARG A 236 20.30 -3.37 15.47
N GLU A 237 20.92 -2.90 16.54
CA GLU A 237 21.67 -3.75 17.47
C GLU A 237 20.78 -4.85 18.08
N ALA A 238 19.54 -4.50 18.45
CA ALA A 238 18.57 -5.47 18.94
C ALA A 238 18.19 -6.52 17.88
N THR A 239 18.06 -6.14 16.60
CA THR A 239 17.80 -7.09 15.51
C THR A 239 18.98 -8.00 15.21
N GLU A 240 20.21 -7.48 15.24
CA GLU A 240 21.44 -8.26 15.06
C GLU A 240 21.58 -9.30 16.16
N LYS A 241 21.40 -8.91 17.43
CA LYS A 241 21.48 -9.83 18.57
C LYS A 241 20.36 -10.87 18.62
N ARG A 242 19.20 -10.59 18.01
CA ARG A 242 18.13 -11.57 17.81
C ARG A 242 18.39 -12.52 16.63
N GLY A 243 19.50 -12.37 15.90
CA GLY A 243 19.81 -13.17 14.71
C GLY A 243 18.87 -12.92 13.53
N LEU A 244 18.15 -11.78 13.52
CA LEU A 244 17.21 -11.42 12.45
C LEU A 244 17.91 -10.78 11.25
N LEU A 245 19.16 -10.37 11.44
CA LEU A 245 20.05 -9.88 10.40
C LEU A 245 21.24 -10.81 10.33
N HIS A 246 21.59 -11.24 9.12
CA HIS A 246 22.88 -11.87 8.90
C HIS A 246 23.92 -10.76 8.98
N SER A 247 24.67 -10.70 10.08
CA SER A 247 25.79 -9.77 10.16
C SER A 247 26.92 -10.33 9.31
N ASP A 248 27.54 -9.50 8.47
CA ASP A 248 28.81 -9.85 7.80
C ASP A 248 29.98 -10.02 8.80
N ASN A 249 29.71 -9.88 10.10
CA ASN A 249 30.68 -10.04 11.20
C ASN A 249 31.03 -11.49 11.54
N ASN A 250 30.53 -12.48 10.78
CA ASN A 250 30.90 -13.89 10.97
C ASN A 250 32.44 -14.08 11.04
N LEU A 251 33.21 -13.31 10.28
CA LEU A 251 34.68 -13.32 10.32
C LEU A 251 35.24 -12.84 11.66
N ILE A 252 34.66 -11.81 12.27
CA ILE A 252 35.11 -11.24 13.55
C ILE A 252 34.68 -12.15 14.70
N GLU A 253 33.47 -12.70 14.66
CA GLU A 253 32.99 -13.68 15.65
C GLU A 253 33.83 -14.96 15.59
N CYS A 254 34.12 -15.49 14.40
CA CYS A 254 35.03 -16.62 14.22
C CYS A 254 36.44 -16.33 14.75
N MET A 255 37.01 -15.15 14.49
CA MET A 255 38.31 -14.76 15.05
C MET A 255 38.27 -14.64 16.58
N SER A 256 37.19 -14.14 17.17
CA SER A 256 37.03 -14.05 18.63
C SER A 256 36.89 -15.42 19.29
N GLU A 257 36.23 -16.36 18.63
CA GLU A 257 36.11 -17.75 19.07
C GLU A 257 37.47 -18.47 19.01
N VAL A 258 38.26 -18.27 17.95
CA VAL A 258 39.61 -18.84 17.80
C VAL A 258 40.58 -18.37 18.90
N VAL A 259 40.46 -17.14 19.40
CA VAL A 259 41.26 -16.64 20.53
C VAL A 259 40.97 -17.41 21.82
N SER A 260 39.77 -17.98 21.97
CA SER A 260 39.39 -18.78 23.14
C SER A 260 39.85 -20.24 23.07
N TYR A 261 40.20 -20.73 21.88
CA TYR A 261 40.77 -22.07 21.69
C TYR A 261 42.29 -22.05 21.93
N GLN A 262 42.73 -22.53 23.10
CA GLN A 262 44.15 -22.84 23.32
C GLN A 262 44.48 -24.21 22.73
N MET A 263 45.56 -24.27 21.94
CA MET A 263 46.13 -25.53 21.46
C MET A 263 46.73 -26.32 22.63
N PRO A 264 46.58 -27.66 22.68
CA PRO A 264 47.25 -28.46 23.68
C PRO A 264 48.76 -28.34 23.53
N TYR A 265 49.45 -27.99 24.62
CA TYR A 265 50.90 -27.94 24.67
C TYR A 265 51.49 -29.36 24.54
N SER A 266 52.61 -29.45 23.83
CA SER A 266 53.38 -30.68 23.62
C SER A 266 54.08 -31.15 24.88
#